data_AF-A0A820QE68-F1
#
_entry.id   AF-A0A820QE68-F1
#
_cell.length_a   1.000
_cell.length_b   1.000
_cell.length_c   1.000
_cell.angle_alpha   90.00
_cell.angle_beta   90.00
_cell.angle_gamma   90.00
#
_symmetry.space_group_name_H-M   'P 1'
#
loop_
_entity.id
_entity.type
_entity.pdbx_description
1 polymer ?
#
loop_
_entity_poly.entity_id
_entity_poly.type
_entity_poly.pdbx_seq_one_letter_code
_entity_poly.pdbx_strand_id
1 'polypeptide(L)' 'MLMPIRQQLPFEYLKRLLGEFSLSGLTSNFAAQTLEIAIRMDIDANGILHVDAEEARSGAKALFIFG' A
#
# COMPACT_ATOMS: atom_id res chain seq x y z
N MET A 1 34.93 -31.57 7.40
CA MET A 1 33.48 -31.42 7.69
C MET A 1 33.22 -29.93 7.86
N LEU A 2 32.70 -29.28 6.82
CA LEU A 2 32.43 -27.83 6.82
C LEU A 2 30.99 -27.60 7.29
N MET A 3 30.79 -26.70 8.25
CA MET A 3 29.45 -26.33 8.71
C MET A 3 28.76 -25.42 7.67
N PRO A 4 27.43 -25.51 7.49
CA PRO A 4 26.73 -24.58 6.62
C PRO A 4 26.66 -23.21 7.30
N ILE A 5 27.22 -22.20 6.63
CA ILE A 5 27.01 -20.80 6.99
C ILE A 5 25.53 -20.51 6.78
N ARG A 6 24.75 -20.46 7.87
CA ARG A 6 23.45 -19.81 7.84
C ARG A 6 23.74 -18.32 7.76
N GLN A 7 23.64 -17.73 6.56
CA GLN A 7 23.52 -16.28 6.42
C GLN A 7 22.22 -15.89 7.11
N GLN A 8 22.32 -15.55 8.39
CA GLN A 8 21.25 -14.88 9.11
C GLN A 8 21.33 -13.42 8.67
N LEU A 9 20.63 -13.09 7.58
CA LEU A 9 20.40 -11.71 7.20
C LEU A 9 19.83 -11.00 8.45
N PRO A 10 20.42 -9.88 8.91
CA PRO A 10 19.85 -9.16 10.03
C PRO A 10 18.42 -8.76 9.66
N PHE A 11 17.46 -9.16 10.49
CA PHE A 11 16.01 -8.94 10.29
C PHE A 11 15.60 -7.47 10.47
N GLU A 12 16.43 -6.52 10.03
CA GLU A 12 15.99 -5.15 9.83
C GLU A 12 15.41 -5.06 8.43
N TYR A 13 14.09 -5.28 8.33
CA TYR A 13 13.35 -4.89 7.14
C TYR A 13 13.66 -3.41 6.87
N LEU A 14 14.43 -3.14 5.81
CA LEU A 14 14.81 -1.79 5.42
C LEU A 14 13.52 -1.01 5.10
N LYS A 15 13.02 -0.21 6.05
CA LYS A 15 11.85 0.64 5.84
C LYS A 15 12.29 1.86 5.03
N ARG A 16 11.91 1.90 3.75
CA ARG A 16 12.06 3.07 2.88
C ARG A 16 10.67 3.61 2.55
N LEU A 17 10.45 4.91 2.78
CA LEU A 17 9.26 5.58 2.27
C LEU A 17 9.32 5.61 0.74
N LEU A 18 8.32 5.02 0.08
CA LEU A 18 8.20 5.02 -1.38
C LEU A 18 7.45 6.26 -1.89
N GLY A 19 6.54 6.79 -1.07
CA GLY A 19 5.88 8.06 -1.29
C GLY A 19 4.66 8.24 -0.40
N GLU A 20 3.94 9.33 -0.63
CA GLU A 20 2.70 9.68 0.07
C GLU A 20 1.60 9.90 -0.97
N PHE A 21 0.38 9.51 -0.61
CA PHE A 21 -0.77 9.69 -1.47
C PHE A 21 -1.99 10.15 -0.68
N SER A 22 -2.93 10.82 -1.35
CA SER A 22 -4.14 11.33 -0.72
C SER A 22 -5.36 10.94 -1.54
N LEU A 23 -6.38 10.40 -0.86
CA LEU A 23 -7.70 10.16 -1.43
C LEU A 23 -8.63 11.30 -1.00
N SER A 24 -9.07 12.11 -1.97
CA SER A 24 -9.96 13.26 -1.75
C SER A 24 -11.35 13.00 -2.34
N GLY A 25 -12.29 13.93 -2.15
CA GLY A 25 -13.66 13.76 -2.64
C GLY A 25 -14.54 12.82 -1.79
N LEU A 26 -14.09 12.49 -0.58
CA LEU A 26 -14.85 11.70 0.36
C LEU A 26 -16.11 12.46 0.78
N THR A 27 -17.28 11.86 0.55
CA THR A 27 -18.54 12.45 0.97
C THR A 27 -18.74 12.18 2.45
N SER A 28 -18.73 13.23 3.29
CA SER A 28 -19.17 13.12 4.68
C SER A 28 -20.69 13.00 4.71
N ASN A 29 -21.23 11.80 4.55
CA ASN A 29 -22.60 11.60 5.00
C ASN A 29 -22.53 11.50 6.53
N PHE A 30 -22.96 12.54 7.23
CA PHE A 30 -22.97 12.62 8.70
C PHE A 30 -23.75 11.47 9.37
N ALA A 31 -24.58 10.74 8.62
CA ALA A 31 -25.26 9.53 9.10
C ALA A 31 -24.33 8.31 9.25
N ALA A 32 -23.17 8.34 8.60
CA ALA A 32 -22.33 7.19 8.37
C ALA A 32 -21.08 7.29 9.25
N GLN A 33 -21.05 6.54 10.35
CA GLN A 33 -20.00 6.64 11.38
C GLN A 33 -18.65 5.99 11.02
N THR A 34 -18.56 5.35 9.85
CA THR A 34 -17.39 4.56 9.44
C THR A 34 -16.99 4.89 8.01
N LEU A 35 -15.70 5.14 7.78
CA LEU A 35 -15.10 5.32 6.46
C LEU A 35 -14.42 4.00 6.07
N GLU A 36 -14.84 3.38 4.97
CA GLU A 36 -14.27 2.11 4.50
C GLU A 36 -13.48 2.33 3.21
N ILE A 37 -12.15 2.31 3.33
CA ILE A 37 -11.23 2.44 2.20
C ILE A 37 -10.61 1.07 1.92
N ALA A 38 -10.88 0.53 0.74
CA ALA A 38 -10.19 -0.63 0.19
C ALA A 38 -8.88 -0.17 -0.45
N ILE A 39 -7.76 -0.74 -0.01
CA ILE A 39 -6.44 -0.50 -0.61
C ILE A 39 -5.94 -1.81 -1.22
N ARG A 40 -5.58 -1.76 -2.50
CA ARG A 40 -4.95 -2.85 -3.23
C ARG A 40 -3.53 -2.44 -3.61
N MET A 41 -2.57 -3.29 -3.31
CA MET A 41 -1.15 -3.07 -3.58
C MET A 41 -0.63 -4.23 -4.40
N ASP A 42 -0.19 -3.96 -5.63
CA ASP A 42 0.32 -4.97 -6.56
C ASP A 42 1.70 -4.54 -7.07
N ILE A 43 2.66 -5.48 -7.11
CA ILE A 43 3.95 -5.26 -7.74
C ILE A 43 3.93 -5.97 -9.09
N ASP A 44 4.18 -5.24 -10.17
CA ASP A 44 4.18 -5.80 -11.51
C ASP A 44 5.49 -6.54 -11.86
N ALA A 45 5.55 -7.12 -13.06
CA ALA A 45 6.72 -7.85 -13.53
C ALA A 45 7.99 -7.00 -13.67
N ASN A 46 7.86 -5.66 -13.70
CA ASN A 46 8.99 -4.72 -13.73
C ASN A 46 9.44 -4.29 -12.33
N GLY A 47 8.78 -4.78 -11.27
CA GLY A 47 9.05 -4.37 -9.89
C GLY A 47 8.43 -3.03 -9.51
N ILE A 48 7.50 -2.51 -10.31
CA ILE A 48 6.79 -1.25 -10.03
C ILE A 48 5.61 -1.56 -9.11
N LEU A 49 5.47 -0.81 -8.03
CA LEU A 49 4.36 -0.89 -7.08
C LEU A 49 3.20 -0.02 -7.57
N HIS A 50 2.05 -0.65 -7.77
CA HIS A 50 0.76 -0.04 -8.03
C HIS A 50 -0.05 -0.03 -6.75
N VAL A 51 -0.63 1.11 -6.40
CA VAL A 51 -1.49 1.28 -5.22
C VAL A 51 -2.81 1.86 -5.68
N ASP A 52 -3.86 1.05 -5.60
CA ASP A 52 -5.24 1.47 -5.82
C ASP A 52 -5.92 1.68 -4.46
N ALA A 53 -6.58 2.82 -4.31
CA ALA A 53 -7.44 3.10 -3.17
C ALA A 53 -8.86 3.42 -3.65
N GLU A 54 -9.86 2.79 -3.04
CA GLU A 54 -11.27 3.01 -3.31
C GLU A 54 -12.05 3.15 -2.01
N GLU A 55 -12.89 4.18 -1.90
CA GLU A 55 -13.82 4.31 -0.79
C GLU A 55 -15.21 3.82 -1.19
N ALA A 56 -15.75 2.89 -0.41
CA ALA A 56 -16.90 2.08 -0.82
C ALA A 56 -18.21 2.88 -1.00
N ARG A 57 -18.35 4.06 -0.37
CA ARG A 57 -19.63 4.81 -0.35
C ARG A 57 -19.70 5.95 -1.34
N SER A 58 -18.66 6.77 -1.39
CA SER A 58 -18.47 7.87 -2.35
C SER A 58 -18.03 7.35 -3.72
N GLY A 59 -17.45 6.15 -3.78
CA GLY A 59 -16.82 5.64 -4.99
C GLY A 59 -15.58 6.44 -5.37
N ALA A 60 -15.03 7.24 -4.45
CA ALA A 60 -13.77 7.95 -4.67
C ALA A 60 -12.66 6.93 -4.91
N LYS A 61 -11.91 7.11 -6.00
CA LYS A 61 -10.82 6.22 -6.40
C LYS A 61 -9.55 7.02 -6.69
N ALA A 62 -8.41 6.43 -6.36
CA ALA A 62 -7.12 6.95 -6.74
C ALA A 62 -6.13 5.81 -7.01
N LEU A 63 -5.33 5.96 -8.06
CA LEU A 63 -4.25 5.05 -8.46
C LEU A 63 -2.92 5.78 -8.33
N PHE A 64 -1.97 5.15 -7.67
CA PHE A 64 -0.61 5.66 -7.48
C PHE A 64 0.41 4.62 -7.92
N ILE A 65 1.50 5.09 -8.52
CA ILE A 65 2.55 4.25 -9.08
C ILE A 65 3.89 4.67 -8.48
N PHE A 66 4.62 3.71 -7.94
CA PHE A 66 5.95 3.89 -7.36
C PHE A 66 6.94 2.93 -8.01
N GLY A 67 8.01 3.45 -8.61
CA GLY A 67 9.04 2.67 -9.31
C GLY A 67 10.43 3.24 -9.12
#